data_AF-A0A8T7CXH1-F1
#
_entry.id   AF-A0A8T7CXH1-F1
#
_cell.length_a   1.000
_cell.length_b   1.000
_cell.length_c   1.000
_cell.angle_alpha   90.00
_cell.angle_beta   90.00
_cell.angle_gamma   90.00
#
_symmetry.space_group_name_H-M   'P 1'
#
loop_
_entity.id
_entity.type
_entity.pdbx_description
1 polymer ?
#
loop_
_entity_poly.entity_id
_entity_poly.type
_entity_poly.pdbx_seq_one_letter_code
_entity_poly.pdbx_strand_id
1 'polypeptide(L)'
;MSSELSDLQDAIACLALEHSVKQIPRSYFEKMIETWHEMNKKGHDWDQSNAAAALLHTCVTAGIIHMSQLTPQGYQALNRARQSIKDQGR
;
A
#
# COMPACT_ATOMS: atom_id res chain seq x y z
N MET A 1 -9.76 -14.03 11.27
CA MET A 1 -9.29 -12.99 10.34
C MET A 1 -7.83 -12.75 10.66
N SER A 2 -6.93 -12.87 9.67
CA SER A 2 -5.49 -12.74 9.89
C SER A 2 -5.15 -11.32 10.36
N SER A 3 -4.36 -11.17 11.43
CA SER A 3 -3.99 -9.87 12.01
C SER A 3 -3.42 -8.92 10.95
N GLU A 4 -2.61 -9.44 10.05
CA GLU A 4 -1.95 -8.70 8.96
C GLU A 4 -2.93 -7.97 8.02
N LEU A 5 -4.14 -8.51 7.82
CA LEU A 5 -5.16 -7.85 7.02
C LEU A 5 -5.72 -6.61 7.71
N SER A 6 -5.99 -6.72 9.02
CA SER A 6 -6.44 -5.58 9.83
C SER A 6 -5.34 -4.54 9.91
N ASP A 7 -4.11 -4.98 10.18
CA ASP A 7 -2.94 -4.10 10.27
C ASP A 7 -2.75 -3.32 8.95
N LEU A 8 -2.81 -4.00 7.80
CA LEU A 8 -2.68 -3.34 6.50
C LEU A 8 -3.84 -2.38 6.19
N GLN A 9 -5.06 -2.70 6.60
CA GLN A 9 -6.22 -1.82 6.48
C GLN A 9 -6.07 -0.56 7.33
N ASP A 10 -5.62 -0.70 8.58
CA ASP A 10 -5.40 0.41 9.49
C ASP A 10 -4.28 1.33 8.97
N ALA A 11 -3.19 0.76 8.44
CA ALA A 11 -2.12 1.54 7.83
C ALA A 11 -2.61 2.34 6.61
N ILE A 12 -3.41 1.73 5.74
CA ILE A 12 -4.01 2.39 4.58
C ILE A 12 -5.00 3.48 5.00
N ALA A 13 -5.77 3.27 6.08
CA ALA A 13 -6.71 4.24 6.63
C ALA A 13 -6.03 5.54 7.12
N CYS A 14 -4.76 5.47 7.52
CA CYS A 14 -3.97 6.67 7.82
C CYS A 14 -3.51 7.43 6.57
N LEU A 15 -3.44 6.76 5.41
CA LEU A 15 -2.85 7.29 4.18
C LEU A 15 -3.89 7.81 3.17
N ALA A 16 -5.14 7.34 3.24
CA ALA A 16 -6.22 7.78 2.37
C ALA A 16 -7.45 8.19 3.17
N LEU A 17 -8.32 9.01 2.58
CA LEU A 17 -9.60 9.35 3.20
C LEU A 17 -10.43 8.08 3.44
N GLU A 18 -11.14 7.99 4.56
CA GLU A 18 -11.83 6.77 5.01
C GLU A 18 -12.77 6.18 3.94
N HIS A 19 -13.49 7.04 3.20
CA HIS A 19 -14.40 6.64 2.13
C HIS A 19 -13.68 6.05 0.91
N SER A 20 -12.39 6.34 0.73
CA SER A 20 -11.55 5.87 -0.37
C SER A 20 -10.98 4.49 -0.06
N VAL A 21 -10.68 4.22 1.21
CA VAL A 21 -10.24 2.89 1.66
C VAL A 21 -11.34 1.85 1.48
N LYS A 22 -12.60 2.23 1.74
CA LYS A 22 -13.77 1.37 1.50
C LYS A 22 -13.98 1.01 0.03
N GLN A 23 -13.37 1.75 -0.91
CA GLN A 23 -13.43 1.46 -2.34
C GLN A 23 -12.37 0.44 -2.78
N ILE A 24 -11.36 0.16 -1.95
CA ILE A 24 -10.33 -0.82 -2.29
C ILE A 24 -10.90 -2.24 -2.14
N PRO A 25 -10.93 -3.05 -3.21
CA PRO A 25 -11.40 -4.41 -3.12
C PRO A 25 -10.50 -5.24 -2.20
N ARG A 26 -11.09 -6.13 -1.40
CA ARG A 26 -10.36 -7.00 -0.47
C ARG A 26 -9.23 -7.80 -1.14
N SER A 27 -9.42 -8.20 -2.39
CA SER A 27 -8.40 -8.93 -3.18
C SER A 27 -7.08 -8.18 -3.32
N TYR A 28 -7.09 -6.84 -3.31
CA TYR A 28 -5.87 -6.04 -3.37
C TYR A 28 -5.09 -6.11 -2.07
N PHE A 29 -5.76 -6.12 -0.92
CA PHE A 29 -5.12 -6.32 0.38
C PHE A 29 -4.51 -7.71 0.48
N GLU A 30 -5.26 -8.75 0.11
CA GLU A 30 -4.79 -10.14 0.15
C GLU A 30 -3.54 -10.31 -0.75
N LYS A 31 -3.59 -9.80 -1.98
CA LYS A 31 -2.44 -9.83 -2.89
C LYS A 31 -1.25 -9.02 -2.37
N MET A 32 -1.47 -7.90 -1.68
CA MET A 32 -0.38 -7.15 -1.09
C MET A 32 0.26 -7.90 0.08
N ILE A 33 -0.52 -8.59 0.91
CA ILE A 33 0.02 -9.43 1.99
C ILE A 33 0.92 -10.53 1.39
N GLU A 34 0.46 -11.21 0.33
CA GLU A 34 1.30 -12.17 -0.39
C GLU A 34 2.59 -11.53 -0.92
N THR A 35 2.49 -10.37 -1.54
CA THR A 35 3.65 -9.62 -2.06
C THR A 35 4.61 -9.24 -0.93
N TRP A 36 4.09 -8.77 0.20
CA TRP A 36 4.87 -8.42 1.38
C TRP A 36 5.67 -9.63 1.89
N HIS A 37 5.02 -10.78 2.03
CA HIS A 37 5.68 -12.04 2.40
C HIS A 37 6.76 -12.45 1.41
N GLU A 38 6.51 -12.31 0.10
CA GLU A 38 7.51 -12.59 -0.93
C GLU A 38 8.71 -11.65 -0.88
N MET A 39 8.49 -10.36 -0.66
CA MET A 39 9.57 -9.38 -0.57
C MET A 39 10.45 -9.63 0.65
N ASN A 40 9.85 -10.02 1.78
CA ASN A 40 10.61 -10.42 2.97
C ASN A 40 11.42 -11.70 2.74
N LYS A 41 10.86 -12.69 2.04
CA LYS A 41 11.61 -13.90 1.64
C LYS A 41 12.79 -13.60 0.71
N LYS A 42 12.70 -12.54 -0.10
CA LYS A 42 13.78 -12.07 -0.97
C LYS A 42 14.81 -11.19 -0.24
N GLY A 43 14.62 -10.94 1.06
CA GLY A 43 15.55 -10.15 1.88
C GLY A 43 15.35 -8.64 1.80
N HIS A 44 14.21 -8.16 1.29
CA HIS A 44 13.94 -6.72 1.18
C HIS A 44 13.44 -6.07 2.48
N ASP A 45 13.20 -6.84 3.53
CA ASP A 45 12.78 -6.39 4.88
C ASP A 45 11.68 -5.30 4.85
N TRP A 46 10.61 -5.60 4.13
CA TRP A 46 9.42 -4.77 4.12
C TRP A 46 8.74 -4.82 5.48
N ASP A 47 8.36 -3.63 5.95
CA ASP A 47 7.43 -3.45 7.04
C ASP A 47 6.02 -3.15 6.50
N GLN A 48 5.06 -3.05 7.42
CA GLN A 48 3.66 -2.73 7.12
C GLN A 48 3.50 -1.38 6.39
N SER A 49 4.37 -0.40 6.68
CA SER A 49 4.34 0.91 6.03
C SER A 49 4.71 0.82 4.56
N ASN A 50 5.72 0.02 4.22
CA ASN A 50 6.11 -0.23 2.84
C ASN A 50 5.02 -0.98 2.07
N ALA A 51 4.43 -2.02 2.68
CA ALA A 51 3.31 -2.75 2.09
C ALA A 51 2.10 -1.83 1.84
N ALA A 52 1.74 -0.99 2.81
CA ALA A 52 0.65 -0.03 2.68
C ALA A 52 0.92 1.01 1.57
N ALA A 53 2.15 1.53 1.49
CA ALA A 53 2.54 2.49 0.46
C ALA A 53 2.51 1.87 -0.95
N ALA A 54 2.96 0.62 -1.09
CA ALA A 54 2.91 -0.12 -2.35
C ALA A 54 1.46 -0.44 -2.79
N LEU A 55 0.61 -0.81 -1.83
CA LEU A 55 -0.82 -1.01 -2.07
C LEU A 55 -1.50 0.29 -2.51
N LEU A 56 -1.22 1.39 -1.82
CA LEU A 56 -1.75 2.71 -2.17
C LEU A 56 -1.34 3.13 -3.58
N HIS A 57 -0.06 2.95 -3.93
CA HIS A 57 0.45 3.21 -5.28
C HIS A 57 -0.28 2.37 -6.34
N THR A 58 -0.52 1.09 -6.05
CA THR A 58 -1.26 0.18 -6.94
C THR A 58 -2.71 0.64 -7.12
N CYS A 59 -3.39 1.05 -6.03
CA CYS A 59 -4.76 1.55 -6.09
C CYS A 59 -4.88 2.85 -6.89
N VAL A 60 -3.90 3.74 -6.76
CA VAL A 60 -3.84 4.99 -7.54
C VAL A 60 -3.58 4.71 -9.03
N THR A 61 -2.65 3.81 -9.33
CA THR A 61 -2.32 3.42 -10.71
C THR A 61 -3.49 2.71 -11.39
N ALA A 62 -4.25 1.90 -10.64
CA ALA A 62 -5.45 1.22 -11.11
C ALA A 62 -6.70 2.13 -11.19
N GLY A 63 -6.59 3.41 -10.77
CA GLY A 63 -7.70 4.36 -10.77
C GLY A 63 -8.78 4.10 -9.71
N ILE A 64 -8.50 3.24 -8.72
CA ILE A 64 -9.41 2.95 -7.60
C ILE A 64 -9.45 4.11 -6.62
N ILE A 65 -8.30 4.74 -6.38
CA ILE A 65 -8.15 5.92 -5.53
C ILE A 65 -7.57 7.04 -6.37
N HIS A 66 -8.20 8.21 -6.36
CA HIS A 66 -7.66 9.41 -6.97
C HIS A 66 -6.68 10.11 -6.05
N MET A 67 -5.67 10.83 -6.57
CA MET A 67 -4.69 11.50 -5.71
C MET A 67 -5.31 12.56 -4.77
N SER A 68 -6.44 13.18 -5.15
CA SER A 68 -7.17 14.11 -4.28
C SER A 68 -7.80 13.45 -3.05
N GLN A 69 -7.86 12.12 -3.03
CA GLN A 69 -8.40 11.31 -1.93
C GLN A 69 -7.32 10.82 -0.96
N LEU A 70 -6.08 11.27 -1.15
CA LEU A 70 -4.96 10.95 -0.27
C LEU A 70 -4.84 12.00 0.83
N THR A 71 -4.40 11.55 2.01
CA THR A 71 -3.93 12.47 3.05
C THR A 71 -2.53 13.00 2.66
N PRO A 72 -2.04 14.08 3.30
CA PRO A 72 -0.66 14.53 3.09
C PRO A 72 0.38 13.41 3.37
N GLN A 73 0.11 12.55 4.35
CA GLN A 73 0.93 11.38 4.66
C GLN A 73 0.86 10.33 3.53
N GLY A 74 -0.33 10.12 2.95
CA GLY A 74 -0.51 9.28 1.77
C GLY A 74 0.28 9.74 0.56
N TYR A 75 0.31 11.04 0.29
CA TYR A 75 1.16 11.60 -0.77
C TYR A 75 2.64 11.33 -0.56
N GLN A 76 3.13 11.47 0.68
CA GLN A 76 4.53 11.18 1.03
C GLN A 76 4.85 9.69 0.88
N ALA A 77 3.95 8.82 1.36
CA ALA A 77 4.09 7.37 1.24
C ALA A 77 4.13 6.93 -0.24
N LEU A 78 3.25 7.50 -1.07
CA LEU A 78 3.20 7.21 -2.50
C LEU A 78 4.48 7.65 -3.22
N ASN A 79 5.04 8.82 -2.88
CA ASN A 79 6.31 9.26 -3.44
C ASN A 79 7.48 8.36 -3.03
N ARG A 80 7.51 7.88 -1.78
CA ARG A 80 8.52 6.90 -1.32
C ARG A 80 8.38 5.57 -2.05
N ALA A 81 7.16 5.06 -2.21
CA ALA A 81 6.91 3.83 -2.96
C ALA A 81 7.39 3.96 -4.42
N ARG A 82 7.10 5.09 -5.08
CA ARG A 82 7.59 5.35 -6.45
C ARG A 82 9.11 5.35 -6.55
N GLN A 83 9.79 5.95 -5.58
CA GLN A 83 11.25 5.99 -5.55
C GLN A 83 11.85 4.60 -5.32
N SER A 84 11.31 3.85 -4.35
CA SER A 84 11.73 2.47 -4.06
C SER A 84 11.54 1.52 -5.27
N ILE A 85 10.39 1.59 -5.94
CA ILE A 85 10.13 0.81 -7.16
C ILE A 85 11.11 1.17 -8.29
N LYS A 86 11.44 2.46 -8.43
CA LYS A 86 12.41 2.94 -9.44
C LYS A 86 13.82 2.44 -9.15
N ASP A 87 14.20 2.36 -7.87
CA ASP A 87 15.53 1.91 -7.45
C ASP A 87 15.67 0.38 -7.52
N GLN A 88 14.57 -0.38 -7.50
CA GLN A 88 14.55 -1.84 -7.71
C GLN A 88 14.56 -2.26 -9.19
N GLY A 89 14.28 -1.35 -10.12
CA GLY A 89 14.26 -1.60 -11.56
C GLY A 89 15.59 -1.34 -12.27
N ARG A 90 16.71 -1.26 -11.53
CA ARG A 90 18.02 -0.88 -12.05
C ARG A 90 19.06 -1.99 -11.91
#